data_AF-A0A966GHY4-F1
#
_entry.id   AF-A0A966GHY4-F1
#
_cell.length_a   1.000
_cell.length_b   1.000
_cell.length_c   1.000
_cell.angle_alpha   90.00
_cell.angle_beta   90.00
_cell.angle_gamma   90.00
#
_symmetry.space_group_name_H-M   'P 1'
#
loop_
_entity.id
_entity.type
_entity.pdbx_description
1 polymer ?
#
loop_
_entity_poly.entity_id
_entity_poly.type
_entity_poly.pdbx_seq_one_letter_code
_entity_poly.pdbx_strand_id
1 'polypeptide(L)'
;MLLSLLKILAFVVAVTALTFGAASLMEVSGGAEVTVAGTEFTLSPLELTIGFVALVALVWLSFKALGLIVAVLKFINGDETAISRYFTRNRERKGYEALSDGMMALASGEGQVALAKAARAERYLGRPDLTDILTAQAAEMAGDAKRAEETYKRLLKDDRTRFVGVRGLMNRRLASGDTETALKLAQKAFELKPKHAETQDVLLRLQAESADWVGARATLGAKLRTGTLPRDVHRRRDAVLALSEAKDILSDSSSIEARETAIEANRLSPDLIPAAVMAARSYIAAGNARYATRVIKKSWEVQPHPDLAAAFAEIEPNESARARLKRFATLTKQRADHPETKMLLAELNIAAEDFPAARRAIADLVESEPTSRSLTLMAAIERGAGADDAVVRGWLTRALTAPRGPQWICDKCHHIHADWVPVCVSCHSFDTLSWTSPPPGEMAMPSGTEMLPLIVGGPATEVVVQEPAPEPTEEAEAETRA
;
A
#
# COMPACT_ATOMS: atom_id res chain seq x y z
N MET A 1 25.15 -52.89 -15.57
CA MET A 1 25.76 -54.17 -15.13
C MET A 1 25.89 -55.18 -16.27
N LEU A 2 24.86 -55.40 -17.10
CA LEU A 2 24.89 -56.33 -18.25
C LEU A 2 26.07 -56.09 -19.22
N LEU A 3 26.38 -54.84 -19.52
CA LEU A 3 27.45 -54.49 -20.45
C LEU A 3 28.87 -54.77 -19.91
N SER A 4 29.06 -54.69 -18.58
CA SER A 4 30.31 -55.13 -17.93
C SER A 4 30.41 -56.65 -17.90
N LEU A 5 29.28 -57.33 -17.67
CA LEU A 5 29.22 -58.80 -17.69
C LEU A 5 29.57 -59.36 -19.07
N LEU A 6 29.06 -58.73 -20.14
CA LEU A 6 29.38 -59.10 -21.52
C LEU A 6 30.87 -58.87 -21.87
N LYS A 7 31.46 -57.77 -21.38
CA LYS A 7 32.90 -57.49 -21.56
C LYS A 7 33.79 -58.52 -20.85
N ILE A 8 33.41 -58.91 -19.62
CA ILE A 8 34.14 -59.92 -18.84
C ILE A 8 34.00 -61.29 -19.53
N LEU A 9 32.80 -61.67 -19.97
CA LEU A 9 32.57 -62.92 -20.70
C LEU A 9 33.39 -62.96 -22.00
N ALA A 10 33.38 -61.89 -22.79
CA ALA A 10 34.16 -61.80 -24.01
C ALA A 10 35.68 -61.87 -23.75
N PHE A 11 36.16 -61.26 -22.66
CA PHE A 11 37.56 -61.35 -22.25
C PHE A 11 37.94 -62.78 -21.85
N VAL A 12 37.11 -63.46 -21.06
CA VAL A 12 37.34 -64.85 -20.65
C VAL A 12 37.36 -65.78 -21.87
N VAL A 13 36.42 -65.60 -22.81
CA VAL A 13 36.40 -66.38 -24.07
C VAL A 13 37.67 -66.14 -24.89
N ALA A 14 38.12 -64.89 -25.02
CA ALA A 14 39.33 -64.56 -25.76
C ALA A 14 40.60 -65.15 -25.13
N VAL A 15 40.73 -65.04 -23.79
CA VAL A 15 41.86 -65.65 -23.05
C VAL A 15 41.83 -67.16 -23.19
N THR A 16 40.66 -67.79 -23.07
CA THR A 16 40.50 -69.25 -23.21
C THR A 16 40.85 -69.73 -24.62
N ALA A 17 40.43 -68.99 -25.65
CA ALA A 17 40.80 -69.30 -27.04
C ALA A 17 42.31 -69.14 -27.28
N LEU A 18 42.93 -68.12 -26.67
CA LEU A 18 44.38 -67.90 -26.75
C LEU A 18 45.18 -69.01 -26.05
N THR A 19 44.79 -69.41 -24.85
CA THR A 19 45.45 -70.51 -24.14
C THR A 19 45.23 -71.85 -24.84
N PHE A 20 44.04 -72.10 -25.40
CA PHE A 20 43.78 -73.29 -26.20
C PHE A 20 44.64 -73.31 -27.48
N GLY A 21 44.70 -72.20 -28.22
CA GLY A 21 45.55 -72.08 -29.40
C GLY A 21 47.04 -72.25 -29.09
N ALA A 22 47.51 -71.71 -27.96
CA ALA A 22 48.88 -71.90 -27.50
C ALA A 22 49.17 -73.36 -27.12
N ALA A 23 48.24 -74.04 -26.44
CA ALA A 23 48.36 -75.45 -26.09
C ALA A 23 48.38 -76.36 -27.33
N SER A 24 47.48 -76.12 -28.30
CA SER A 24 47.46 -76.85 -29.56
C SER A 24 48.74 -76.63 -30.38
N LEU A 25 49.35 -75.44 -30.33
CA LEU A 25 50.65 -75.19 -30.96
C LEU A 25 51.79 -76.00 -30.32
N MET A 26 51.74 -76.23 -29.01
CA MET A 26 52.77 -76.99 -28.29
C MET A 26 52.73 -78.49 -28.59
N GLU A 27 51.59 -79.00 -29.07
CA GLU A 27 51.42 -80.42 -29.46
C GLU A 27 51.89 -80.72 -30.90
N VAL A 28 52.15 -79.69 -31.73
CA VAL A 28 52.64 -79.87 -33.11
C VAL A 28 54.16 -80.12 -33.10
N SER A 29 54.56 -81.38 -32.93
CA SER A 29 55.95 -81.81 -33.09
C SER A 29 56.30 -81.95 -34.57
N GLY A 30 56.75 -80.85 -35.21
CA GLY A 30 57.23 -80.88 -36.60
C GLY A 30 57.22 -79.54 -37.36
N GLY A 31 56.67 -78.47 -36.79
CA GLY A 31 56.35 -77.25 -37.55
C GLY A 31 54.97 -77.34 -38.20
N ALA A 32 54.41 -76.20 -38.60
CA ALA A 32 53.10 -76.14 -39.24
C ALA A 32 53.24 -75.72 -40.71
N GLU A 33 52.65 -76.49 -41.61
CA GLU A 33 52.49 -76.10 -43.01
C GLU A 33 51.23 -75.23 -43.14
N VAL A 34 51.43 -73.95 -43.46
CA VAL A 34 50.33 -73.02 -43.71
C VAL A 34 50.32 -72.68 -45.20
N THR A 35 49.27 -73.11 -45.89
CA THR A 35 49.03 -72.77 -47.29
C THR A 35 48.22 -71.48 -47.37
N VAL A 36 48.87 -70.39 -47.79
CA VAL A 36 48.20 -69.11 -48.06
C VAL A 36 48.33 -68.81 -49.55
N ALA A 37 47.20 -68.61 -50.22
CA ALA A 37 47.14 -68.23 -51.64
C ALA A 37 47.90 -69.19 -52.60
N GLY A 38 47.96 -70.49 -52.27
CA GLY A 38 48.57 -71.51 -53.12
C GLY A 38 50.09 -71.67 -52.96
N THR A 39 50.72 -70.93 -52.04
CA THR A 39 52.12 -71.10 -51.65
C THR A 39 52.22 -71.78 -50.28
N GLU A 40 53.04 -72.83 -50.21
CA GLU A 40 53.32 -73.59 -48.99
C GLU A 40 54.42 -72.90 -48.17
N PHE A 41 54.06 -72.43 -46.98
CA PHE A 41 55.02 -71.91 -46.01
C PHE A 41 55.20 -72.93 -44.88
N THR A 42 56.42 -73.46 -44.75
CA THR A 42 56.82 -74.30 -43.62
C THR A 42 57.28 -73.39 -42.49
N LEU A 43 56.41 -73.16 -41.49
CA LEU A 43 56.75 -72.31 -40.36
C LEU A 43 57.54 -73.11 -39.33
N SER A 44 58.75 -72.64 -39.03
CA SER A 44 59.54 -73.16 -37.92
C SER A 44 58.84 -72.87 -36.57
N PRO A 45 59.11 -73.63 -35.51
CA PRO A 45 58.53 -73.38 -34.18
C PRO A 45 58.77 -71.95 -33.64
N LEU A 46 59.87 -71.30 -34.06
CA LEU A 46 60.19 -69.91 -33.71
C LEU A 46 59.28 -68.91 -34.45
N GLU A 47 59.00 -69.15 -35.73
CA GLU A 47 58.14 -68.26 -36.54
C GLU A 47 56.67 -68.36 -36.11
N LEU A 48 56.22 -69.55 -35.70
CA LEU A 48 54.90 -69.77 -35.11
C LEU A 48 54.71 -68.99 -33.81
N THR A 49 55.71 -68.97 -32.93
CA THR A 49 55.65 -68.21 -31.67
C THR A 49 55.67 -66.70 -31.91
N ILE A 50 56.49 -66.21 -32.84
CA ILE A 50 56.51 -64.80 -33.24
C ILE A 50 55.17 -64.39 -33.89
N GLY A 51 54.63 -65.23 -34.77
CA GLY A 51 53.33 -65.00 -35.41
C GLY A 51 52.19 -64.93 -34.39
N PHE A 52 52.22 -65.78 -33.36
CA PHE A 52 51.25 -65.73 -32.26
C PHE A 52 51.34 -64.44 -31.45
N VAL A 53 52.55 -64.00 -31.06
CA VAL A 53 52.75 -62.73 -30.36
C VAL A 53 52.29 -61.53 -31.20
N ALA A 54 52.59 -61.54 -32.50
CA ALA A 54 52.12 -60.51 -33.42
C ALA A 54 50.59 -60.47 -33.51
N LEU A 55 49.93 -61.63 -33.57
CA LEU A 55 48.46 -61.73 -33.58
C LEU A 55 47.85 -61.19 -32.28
N VAL A 56 48.41 -61.51 -31.12
CA VAL A 56 47.97 -60.96 -29.81
C VAL A 56 48.11 -59.43 -29.80
N ALA A 57 49.23 -58.90 -30.27
CA ALA A 57 49.45 -57.45 -30.34
C ALA A 57 48.44 -56.76 -31.27
N LEU A 58 48.12 -57.37 -32.40
CA LEU A 58 47.16 -56.85 -33.39
C LEU A 58 45.73 -56.85 -32.83
N VAL A 59 45.34 -57.90 -32.11
CA VAL A 59 44.05 -57.97 -31.39
C VAL A 59 43.99 -56.90 -30.29
N TRP A 60 45.06 -56.71 -29.52
CA TRP A 60 45.11 -55.65 -28.50
C TRP A 60 44.97 -54.25 -29.09
N LEU A 61 45.68 -53.99 -30.20
CA LEU A 61 45.65 -52.70 -30.89
C LEU A 61 44.25 -52.40 -31.47
N SER A 62 43.61 -53.42 -32.05
CA SER A 62 42.25 -53.28 -32.61
C SER A 62 41.20 -53.02 -31.51
N PHE A 63 41.30 -53.64 -30.34
CA PHE A 63 40.45 -53.27 -29.19
C PHE A 63 40.68 -51.83 -28.73
N LYS A 64 41.92 -51.34 -28.75
CA LYS A 64 42.24 -49.94 -28.44
C LYS A 64 41.67 -48.97 -29.48
N ALA A 65 41.79 -49.30 -30.76
CA ALA A 65 41.22 -48.52 -31.85
C ALA A 65 39.69 -48.46 -31.77
N LEU A 66 39.03 -49.59 -31.50
CA LEU A 66 37.58 -49.65 -31.32
C LEU A 66 37.12 -48.83 -30.11
N GLY A 67 37.87 -48.89 -29.00
CA GLY A 67 37.65 -48.04 -27.82
C GLY A 67 37.78 -46.54 -28.13
N LEU A 68 38.76 -46.16 -28.94
CA LEU A 68 38.94 -44.78 -29.41
C LEU A 68 37.76 -44.33 -30.28
N ILE A 69 37.34 -45.16 -31.24
CA ILE A 69 36.19 -44.87 -32.11
C ILE A 69 34.91 -44.68 -31.27
N VAL A 70 34.64 -45.56 -30.31
CA VAL A 70 33.48 -45.43 -29.41
C VAL A 70 33.56 -44.15 -28.55
N ALA A 71 34.76 -43.77 -28.08
CA ALA A 71 34.94 -42.53 -27.33
C ALA A 71 34.69 -41.28 -28.19
N VAL A 72 35.15 -41.28 -29.45
CA VAL A 72 34.90 -40.21 -30.42
C VAL A 72 33.41 -40.12 -30.77
N LEU A 73 32.75 -41.26 -30.98
CA LEU A 73 31.31 -41.31 -31.24
C LEU A 73 30.50 -40.80 -30.05
N LYS A 74 30.88 -41.14 -28.81
CA LYS A 74 30.26 -40.60 -27.59
C LYS A 74 30.48 -39.10 -27.43
N PHE A 75 31.66 -38.60 -27.80
CA PHE A 75 31.98 -37.18 -27.80
C PHE A 75 31.11 -36.40 -28.80
N ILE A 76 30.90 -36.96 -30.00
CA ILE A 76 30.02 -36.38 -31.02
C ILE A 76 28.54 -36.47 -30.62
N ASN A 77 28.13 -37.57 -29.97
CA ASN A 77 26.75 -37.79 -29.53
C ASN A 77 26.35 -37.04 -28.24
N GLY A 78 27.19 -36.16 -27.71
CA GLY A 78 26.77 -35.21 -26.67
C GLY A 78 26.62 -35.79 -25.26
N ASP A 79 27.38 -36.84 -24.91
CA ASP A 79 27.52 -37.25 -23.50
C ASP A 79 28.17 -36.08 -22.72
N GLU A 80 27.53 -35.58 -21.65
CA GLU A 80 27.96 -34.40 -20.89
C GLU A 80 29.40 -34.54 -20.35
N THR A 81 30.38 -34.07 -21.14
CA THR A 81 31.80 -34.14 -20.79
C THR A 81 32.19 -33.12 -19.72
N ALA A 82 33.30 -33.35 -19.02
CA ALA A 82 33.86 -32.42 -18.03
C ALA A 82 34.11 -30.99 -18.59
N ILE A 83 34.27 -30.86 -19.91
CA ILE A 83 34.49 -29.60 -20.61
C ILE A 83 33.20 -28.76 -20.69
N SER A 84 32.05 -29.36 -21.01
CA SER A 84 30.78 -28.62 -21.03
C SER A 84 30.44 -28.07 -19.64
N ARG A 85 30.72 -28.86 -18.59
CA ARG A 85 30.55 -28.48 -17.18
C ARG A 85 31.43 -27.29 -16.75
N TYR A 86 32.64 -27.17 -17.31
CA TYR A 86 33.52 -26.03 -17.07
C TYR A 86 33.00 -24.76 -17.75
N PHE A 87 32.53 -24.86 -19.01
CA PHE A 87 31.98 -23.72 -19.74
C PHE A 87 30.67 -23.23 -19.15
N THR A 88 29.76 -24.12 -18.75
CA THR A 88 28.50 -23.73 -18.07
C THR A 88 28.80 -23.03 -16.75
N ARG A 89 29.69 -23.59 -15.92
CA ARG A 89 30.09 -22.97 -14.65
C ARG A 89 30.77 -21.61 -14.82
N ASN A 90 31.60 -21.45 -15.85
CA ASN A 90 32.23 -20.16 -16.15
C ASN A 90 31.20 -19.13 -16.66
N ARG A 91 30.22 -19.57 -17.46
CA ARG A 91 29.12 -18.73 -17.95
C ARG A 91 28.23 -18.26 -16.80
N GLU A 92 27.84 -19.18 -15.92
CA GLU A 92 27.08 -18.86 -14.70
C GLU A 92 27.82 -17.89 -13.80
N ARG A 93 29.12 -18.11 -13.54
CA ARG A 93 29.95 -17.19 -12.74
C ARG A 93 29.92 -15.76 -13.31
N LYS A 94 30.15 -15.61 -14.61
CA LYS A 94 30.09 -14.30 -15.29
C LYS A 94 28.69 -13.69 -15.25
N GLY A 95 27.66 -14.54 -15.30
CA GLY A 95 26.26 -14.12 -15.20
C GLY A 95 25.90 -13.55 -13.83
N TYR A 96 26.29 -14.26 -12.75
CA TYR A 96 26.07 -13.79 -11.38
C TYR A 96 26.95 -12.58 -11.03
N GLU A 97 28.17 -12.51 -11.55
CA GLU A 97 29.03 -11.33 -11.43
C GLU A 97 28.37 -10.11 -12.08
N ALA A 98 27.87 -10.24 -13.32
CA ALA A 98 27.13 -9.17 -13.99
C ALA A 98 25.82 -8.79 -13.25
N LEU A 99 25.13 -9.75 -12.66
CA LEU A 99 23.95 -9.51 -11.83
C LEU A 99 24.31 -8.71 -10.57
N SER A 100 25.39 -9.11 -9.88
CA SER A 100 25.90 -8.42 -8.69
C SER A 100 26.34 -6.99 -9.00
N ASP A 101 27.10 -6.80 -10.07
CA ASP A 101 27.49 -5.48 -10.59
C ASP A 101 26.26 -4.62 -10.89
N GLY A 102 25.24 -5.20 -11.51
CA GLY A 102 24.01 -4.50 -11.84
C GLY A 102 23.23 -4.07 -10.60
N MET A 103 23.18 -4.92 -9.56
CA MET A 103 22.56 -4.56 -8.27
C MET A 103 23.34 -3.45 -7.55
N MET A 104 24.67 -3.46 -7.60
CA MET A 104 25.50 -2.38 -7.04
C MET A 104 25.30 -1.06 -7.79
N ALA A 105 25.23 -1.09 -9.13
CA ALA A 105 24.91 0.08 -9.94
C ALA A 105 23.51 0.62 -9.63
N LEU A 106 22.52 -0.28 -9.45
CA LEU A 106 21.17 0.09 -9.04
C LEU A 106 21.17 0.80 -7.67
N ALA A 107 21.87 0.24 -6.68
CA ALA A 107 21.99 0.84 -5.36
C ALA A 107 22.73 2.20 -5.37
N SER A 108 23.61 2.41 -6.35
CA SER A 108 24.37 3.66 -6.51
C SER A 108 23.64 4.72 -7.34
N GLY A 109 22.43 4.46 -7.82
CA GLY A 109 21.66 5.40 -8.65
C GLY A 109 22.05 5.41 -10.13
N GLU A 110 22.90 4.48 -10.59
CA GLU A 110 23.39 4.41 -11.97
C GLU A 110 22.48 3.55 -12.88
N GLY A 111 21.32 4.07 -13.26
CA GLY A 111 20.25 3.29 -13.93
C GLY A 111 20.67 2.70 -15.27
N GLN A 112 21.34 3.51 -16.09
CA GLN A 112 21.83 3.07 -17.41
C GLN A 112 22.93 2.00 -17.32
N VAL A 113 23.82 2.12 -16.33
CA VAL A 113 24.87 1.12 -16.07
C VAL A 113 24.23 -0.18 -15.57
N ALA A 114 23.28 -0.09 -14.65
CA ALA A 114 22.52 -1.23 -14.16
C ALA A 114 21.78 -1.96 -15.31
N LEU A 115 21.16 -1.24 -16.24
CA LEU A 115 20.53 -1.81 -17.44
C LEU A 115 21.52 -2.57 -18.33
N ALA A 116 22.69 -1.98 -18.59
CA ALA A 116 23.72 -2.63 -19.39
C ALA A 116 24.24 -3.92 -18.74
N LYS A 117 24.41 -3.90 -17.42
CA LYS A 117 24.81 -5.08 -16.62
C LYS A 117 23.70 -6.13 -16.56
N ALA A 118 22.44 -5.73 -16.44
CA ALA A 118 21.29 -6.62 -16.47
C ALA A 118 21.17 -7.38 -17.81
N ALA A 119 21.32 -6.66 -18.94
CA ALA A 119 21.32 -7.28 -20.27
C ALA A 119 22.52 -8.23 -20.50
N ARG A 120 23.64 -8.02 -19.78
CA ARG A 120 24.78 -8.96 -19.78
C ARG A 120 24.49 -10.19 -18.93
N ALA A 121 23.87 -10.01 -17.76
CA ALA A 121 23.43 -11.10 -16.90
C ALA A 121 22.39 -11.99 -17.58
N GLU A 122 21.41 -11.41 -18.28
CA GLU A 122 20.40 -12.14 -19.06
C GLU A 122 21.05 -13.04 -20.12
N ARG A 123 21.98 -12.50 -20.91
CA ARG A 123 22.72 -13.25 -21.93
C ARG A 123 23.50 -14.45 -21.35
N TYR A 124 24.06 -14.32 -20.16
CA TYR A 124 24.84 -15.40 -19.56
C TYR A 124 23.99 -16.41 -18.80
N LEU A 125 23.05 -15.96 -17.97
CA LEU A 125 22.25 -16.82 -17.10
C LEU A 125 21.07 -17.47 -17.81
N GLY A 126 20.41 -16.77 -18.75
CA GLY A 126 19.17 -17.26 -19.36
C GLY A 126 18.04 -17.47 -18.35
N ARG A 127 18.06 -16.73 -17.24
CA ARG A 127 17.13 -16.84 -16.10
C ARG A 127 16.29 -15.58 -15.98
N PRO A 128 15.16 -15.48 -16.73
CA PRO A 128 14.32 -14.29 -16.72
C PRO A 128 13.73 -14.02 -15.32
N ASP A 129 13.48 -15.06 -14.52
CA ASP A 129 12.99 -14.96 -13.14
C ASP A 129 13.84 -14.04 -12.24
N LEU A 130 15.15 -13.99 -12.46
CA LEU A 130 16.06 -13.13 -11.68
C LEU A 130 16.45 -11.87 -12.46
N THR A 131 16.71 -12.01 -13.75
CA THR A 131 17.26 -10.92 -14.57
C THR A 131 16.22 -9.89 -14.98
N ASP A 132 14.95 -10.27 -15.14
CA ASP A 132 13.87 -9.31 -15.43
C ASP A 132 13.57 -8.42 -14.22
N ILE A 133 13.77 -8.87 -12.98
CA ILE A 133 13.60 -8.02 -11.78
C ILE A 133 14.61 -6.86 -11.81
N LEU A 134 15.90 -7.19 -12.00
CA LEU A 134 16.95 -6.19 -12.11
C LEU A 134 16.73 -5.28 -13.32
N THR A 135 16.33 -5.84 -14.47
CA THR A 135 16.07 -5.08 -15.69
C THR A 135 14.92 -4.09 -15.50
N ALA A 136 13.83 -4.50 -14.85
CA ALA A 136 12.69 -3.62 -14.58
C ALA A 136 13.08 -2.46 -13.66
N GLN A 137 13.73 -2.76 -12.52
CA GLN A 137 14.15 -1.73 -11.57
C GLN A 137 15.18 -0.77 -12.17
N ALA A 138 16.13 -1.29 -12.96
CA ALA A 138 17.11 -0.47 -13.65
C ALA A 138 16.45 0.42 -14.72
N ALA A 139 15.44 -0.09 -15.44
CA ALA A 139 14.66 0.70 -16.40
C ALA A 139 13.87 1.83 -15.72
N GLU A 140 13.24 1.57 -14.57
CA GLU A 140 12.57 2.62 -13.78
C GLU A 140 13.55 3.71 -13.36
N MET A 141 14.71 3.32 -12.81
CA MET A 141 15.72 4.27 -12.34
C MET A 141 16.37 5.07 -13.48
N ALA A 142 16.45 4.47 -14.67
CA ALA A 142 16.93 5.11 -15.88
C ALA A 142 15.88 6.03 -16.56
N GLY A 143 14.64 6.06 -16.07
CA GLY A 143 13.53 6.79 -16.67
C GLY A 143 12.92 6.12 -17.91
N ASP A 144 13.29 4.88 -18.24
CA ASP A 144 12.72 4.11 -19.35
C ASP A 144 11.44 3.40 -18.90
N ALA A 145 10.37 4.20 -18.80
CA ALA A 145 9.08 3.71 -18.36
C ALA A 145 8.56 2.58 -19.28
N LYS A 146 8.70 2.68 -20.60
CA LYS A 146 8.14 1.66 -21.50
C LYS A 146 8.78 0.29 -21.26
N ARG A 147 10.11 0.25 -21.18
CA ARG A 147 10.86 -0.99 -20.93
C ARG A 147 10.60 -1.57 -19.55
N ALA A 148 10.45 -0.73 -18.52
CA ALA A 148 10.08 -1.18 -17.19
C ALA A 148 8.72 -1.92 -17.20
N GLU A 149 7.71 -1.34 -17.84
CA GLU A 149 6.36 -1.93 -17.90
C GLU A 149 6.34 -3.27 -18.65
N GLU A 150 6.98 -3.33 -19.81
CA GLU A 150 7.09 -4.56 -20.60
C GLU A 150 7.80 -5.66 -19.80
N THR A 151 8.83 -5.29 -19.04
CA THR A 151 9.58 -6.23 -18.20
C THR A 151 8.76 -6.71 -17.01
N TYR A 152 8.03 -5.82 -16.30
CA TYR A 152 7.12 -6.26 -15.25
C TYR A 152 6.00 -7.17 -15.77
N LYS A 153 5.49 -6.92 -16.98
CA LYS A 153 4.52 -7.83 -17.64
C LYS A 153 5.13 -9.21 -17.91
N ARG A 154 6.42 -9.30 -18.27
CA ARG A 154 7.11 -10.61 -18.40
C ARG A 154 7.15 -11.37 -17.07
N LEU A 155 7.42 -10.68 -15.96
CA LEU A 155 7.43 -11.27 -14.61
C LEU A 155 6.06 -11.85 -14.19
N LEU A 156 4.95 -11.46 -14.83
CA LEU A 156 3.64 -12.03 -14.50
C LEU A 156 3.49 -13.50 -14.94
N LYS A 157 4.30 -13.95 -15.91
CA LYS A 157 4.25 -15.30 -16.49
C LYS A 157 4.71 -16.39 -15.52
N ASP A 158 5.57 -16.06 -14.56
CA ASP A 158 6.10 -17.00 -13.57
C ASP A 158 5.48 -16.73 -12.19
N ASP A 159 4.96 -17.77 -11.54
CA ASP A 159 4.37 -17.70 -10.19
C ASP A 159 5.33 -17.10 -9.15
N ARG A 160 6.63 -17.38 -9.26
CA ARG A 160 7.66 -16.94 -8.28
C ARG A 160 7.89 -15.43 -8.33
N THR A 161 7.70 -14.82 -9.49
CA THR A 161 7.99 -13.40 -9.72
C THR A 161 6.74 -12.55 -9.91
N ARG A 162 5.58 -13.18 -10.10
CA ARG A 162 4.28 -12.50 -10.30
C ARG A 162 4.01 -11.40 -9.30
N PHE A 163 4.25 -11.65 -8.01
CA PHE A 163 4.05 -10.62 -6.98
C PHE A 163 4.90 -9.37 -7.21
N VAL A 164 6.17 -9.54 -7.59
CA VAL A 164 7.08 -8.42 -7.89
C VAL A 164 6.61 -7.69 -9.15
N GLY A 165 6.17 -8.44 -10.17
CA GLY A 165 5.56 -7.89 -11.39
C GLY A 165 4.35 -7.02 -11.10
N VAL A 166 3.37 -7.53 -10.34
CA VAL A 166 2.16 -6.78 -9.96
C VAL A 166 2.52 -5.54 -9.14
N ARG A 167 3.42 -5.66 -8.15
CA ARG A 167 3.83 -4.53 -7.31
C ARG A 167 4.52 -3.42 -8.11
N GLY A 168 5.41 -3.78 -9.05
CA GLY A 168 6.05 -2.80 -9.93
C GLY A 168 5.05 -2.05 -10.81
N LEU A 169 4.13 -2.78 -11.45
CA LEU A 169 3.05 -2.17 -12.22
C LEU A 169 2.16 -1.27 -11.36
N MET A 170 1.82 -1.70 -10.14
CA MET A 170 1.01 -0.93 -9.19
C MET A 170 1.69 0.41 -8.85
N ASN A 171 2.96 0.37 -8.44
CA ASN A 171 3.70 1.58 -8.07
C ASN A 171 3.82 2.56 -9.24
N ARG A 172 4.02 2.04 -10.46
CA ARG A 172 4.01 2.85 -11.67
C ARG A 172 2.66 3.52 -11.91
N ARG A 173 1.54 2.80 -11.78
CA ARG A 173 0.19 3.39 -11.93
C ARG A 173 -0.09 4.45 -10.87
N LEU A 174 0.37 4.23 -9.64
CA LEU A 174 0.34 5.25 -8.59
C LEU A 174 1.14 6.50 -8.96
N ALA A 175 2.36 6.32 -9.50
CA ALA A 175 3.20 7.43 -9.93
C ALA A 175 2.60 8.23 -11.11
N SER A 176 1.81 7.58 -11.98
CA SER A 176 1.09 8.25 -13.07
C SER A 176 -0.28 8.80 -12.68
N GLY A 177 -0.71 8.66 -11.43
CA GLY A 177 -2.04 9.09 -10.95
C GLY A 177 -3.20 8.20 -11.37
N ASP A 178 -2.95 7.03 -11.96
CA ASP A 178 -3.97 6.04 -12.35
C ASP A 178 -4.33 5.17 -11.14
N THR A 179 -5.10 5.76 -10.21
CA THR A 179 -5.50 5.13 -8.95
C THR A 179 -6.47 3.96 -9.16
N GLU A 180 -7.31 4.01 -10.20
CA GLU A 180 -8.26 2.94 -10.51
C GLU A 180 -7.54 1.64 -10.90
N THR A 181 -6.56 1.72 -11.80
CA THR A 181 -5.77 0.53 -12.15
C THR A 181 -4.86 0.12 -11.00
N ALA A 182 -4.30 1.08 -10.27
CA ALA A 182 -3.51 0.79 -9.08
C ALA A 182 -4.30 0.01 -8.03
N LEU A 183 -5.59 0.32 -7.82
CA LEU A 183 -6.47 -0.40 -6.89
C LEU A 183 -6.64 -1.87 -7.31
N LYS A 184 -6.92 -2.12 -8.59
CA LYS A 184 -7.04 -3.50 -9.13
C LYS A 184 -5.73 -4.28 -8.97
N LEU A 185 -4.59 -3.64 -9.22
CA LEU A 185 -3.27 -4.24 -9.03
C LEU A 185 -2.96 -4.47 -7.53
N ALA A 186 -3.36 -3.57 -6.65
CA ALA A 186 -3.20 -3.71 -5.20
C ALA A 186 -4.03 -4.88 -4.66
N GLN A 187 -5.28 -5.03 -5.10
CA GLN A 187 -6.12 -6.20 -4.80
C GLN A 187 -5.43 -7.49 -5.26
N LYS A 188 -4.90 -7.50 -6.49
CA LYS A 188 -4.18 -8.68 -7.01
C LYS A 188 -2.91 -8.98 -6.23
N ALA A 189 -2.14 -7.96 -5.85
CA ALA A 189 -0.94 -8.12 -5.04
C ALA A 189 -1.28 -8.68 -3.65
N PHE A 190 -2.40 -8.23 -3.07
CA PHE A 190 -2.89 -8.71 -1.78
C PHE A 190 -3.34 -10.17 -1.86
N GLU A 191 -4.03 -10.60 -2.92
CA GLU A 191 -4.34 -12.03 -3.16
C GLU A 191 -3.08 -12.90 -3.21
N LEU A 192 -2.03 -12.40 -3.88
CA LEU A 192 -0.77 -13.14 -4.06
C LEU A 192 0.05 -13.25 -2.75
N LYS A 193 0.12 -12.16 -1.97
CA LYS A 193 0.82 -12.13 -0.68
C LYS A 193 0.04 -11.34 0.36
N PRO A 194 -0.98 -11.95 1.01
CA PRO A 194 -1.84 -11.26 1.97
C PRO A 194 -1.12 -10.75 3.22
N LYS A 195 0.07 -11.28 3.52
CA LYS A 195 0.90 -10.90 4.70
C LYS A 195 1.84 -9.72 4.43
N HIS A 196 1.91 -9.21 3.20
CA HIS A 196 2.83 -8.13 2.85
C HIS A 196 2.30 -6.77 3.34
N ALA A 197 2.94 -6.19 4.35
CA ALA A 197 2.45 -4.99 5.05
C ALA A 197 2.26 -3.77 4.14
N GLU A 198 3.25 -3.44 3.31
CA GLU A 198 3.17 -2.30 2.37
C GLU A 198 2.01 -2.45 1.38
N THR A 199 1.75 -3.67 0.89
CA THR A 199 0.60 -3.91 0.00
C THR A 199 -0.73 -3.73 0.72
N GLN A 200 -0.83 -4.19 1.97
CA GLN A 200 -2.01 -3.95 2.79
C GLN A 200 -2.23 -2.45 3.03
N ASP A 201 -1.17 -1.67 3.27
CA ASP A 201 -1.25 -0.24 3.51
C ASP A 201 -1.69 0.53 2.26
N VAL A 202 -1.08 0.22 1.11
CA VAL A 202 -1.45 0.81 -0.18
C VAL A 202 -2.88 0.45 -0.56
N LEU A 203 -3.27 -0.83 -0.41
CA LEU A 203 -4.63 -1.29 -0.71
C LEU A 203 -5.67 -0.61 0.20
N LEU A 204 -5.43 -0.58 1.52
CA LEU A 204 -6.34 0.05 2.47
C LEU A 204 -6.53 1.55 2.15
N ARG A 205 -5.44 2.25 1.82
CA ARG A 205 -5.50 3.66 1.40
C ARG A 205 -6.35 3.82 0.13
N LEU A 206 -6.05 3.05 -0.93
CA LEU A 206 -6.76 3.17 -2.20
C LEU A 206 -8.24 2.84 -2.06
N GLN A 207 -8.59 1.83 -1.25
CA GLN A 207 -9.97 1.48 -0.95
C GLN A 207 -10.70 2.58 -0.18
N ALA A 208 -10.04 3.20 0.81
CA ALA A 208 -10.62 4.31 1.55
C ALA A 208 -10.80 5.57 0.68
N GLU A 209 -9.88 5.82 -0.27
CA GLU A 209 -10.00 6.93 -1.23
C GLU A 209 -11.10 6.70 -2.27
N SER A 210 -11.28 5.45 -2.71
CA SER A 210 -12.31 5.08 -3.68
C SER A 210 -13.67 4.73 -3.05
N ALA A 211 -13.85 4.98 -1.75
CA ALA A 211 -15.04 4.60 -0.98
C ALA A 211 -15.41 3.10 -1.05
N ASP A 212 -14.45 2.21 -1.28
CA ASP A 212 -14.61 0.74 -1.17
C ASP A 212 -14.54 0.32 0.30
N TRP A 213 -15.56 0.70 1.09
CA TRP A 213 -15.58 0.48 2.55
C TRP A 213 -15.60 -1.00 2.92
N VAL A 214 -16.38 -1.81 2.18
CA VAL A 214 -16.46 -3.27 2.38
C VAL A 214 -15.09 -3.90 2.15
N GLY A 215 -14.42 -3.54 1.06
CA GLY A 215 -13.07 -4.01 0.77
C GLY A 215 -12.04 -3.53 1.80
N ALA A 216 -12.11 -2.26 2.22
CA ALA A 216 -11.23 -1.69 3.24
C ALA A 216 -11.33 -2.44 4.57
N ARG A 217 -12.55 -2.77 5.02
CA ARG A 217 -12.78 -3.56 6.26
C ARG A 217 -12.23 -4.98 6.14
N ALA A 218 -12.36 -5.62 4.98
CA ALA A 218 -11.77 -6.94 4.74
C ALA A 218 -10.22 -6.90 4.82
N THR A 219 -9.60 -5.89 4.21
CA THR A 219 -8.16 -5.64 4.28
C THR A 219 -7.72 -5.36 5.71
N LEU A 220 -8.45 -4.51 6.45
CA LEU A 220 -8.18 -4.19 7.86
C LEU A 220 -8.23 -5.44 8.76
N GLY A 221 -9.24 -6.30 8.58
CA GLY A 221 -9.35 -7.57 9.28
C GLY A 221 -8.19 -8.52 8.98
N ALA A 222 -7.66 -8.50 7.76
CA ALA A 222 -6.45 -9.26 7.42
C ALA A 222 -5.19 -8.71 8.10
N LYS A 223 -5.04 -7.38 8.22
CA LYS A 223 -3.94 -6.76 8.99
C LYS A 223 -3.97 -7.21 10.45
N LEU A 224 -5.14 -7.25 11.07
CA LEU A 224 -5.30 -7.75 12.44
C LEU A 224 -4.91 -9.23 12.56
N ARG A 225 -5.40 -10.10 11.66
CA ARG A 225 -5.07 -11.54 11.67
C ARG A 225 -3.58 -11.82 11.45
N THR A 226 -2.90 -10.97 10.69
CA THR A 226 -1.46 -11.10 10.39
C THR A 226 -0.56 -10.49 11.46
N GLY A 227 -1.13 -9.84 12.48
CA GLY A 227 -0.40 -9.24 13.59
C GLY A 227 0.29 -7.92 13.26
N THR A 228 0.04 -7.34 12.09
CA THR A 228 0.63 -6.06 11.66
C THR A 228 -0.09 -4.84 12.23
N LEU A 229 -1.21 -5.04 12.96
CA LEU A 229 -2.03 -3.98 13.53
C LEU A 229 -2.49 -4.31 14.95
N PRO A 230 -2.26 -3.40 15.93
CA PRO A 230 -2.83 -3.53 17.28
C PRO A 230 -4.36 -3.56 17.28
N ARG A 231 -4.97 -4.21 18.30
CA ARG A 231 -6.44 -4.42 18.39
C ARG A 231 -7.21 -3.12 18.60
N ASP A 232 -6.67 -2.22 19.39
CA ASP A 232 -7.18 -0.87 19.65
C ASP A 232 -7.20 -0.04 18.36
N VAL A 233 -6.07 0.00 17.63
CA VAL A 233 -5.97 0.69 16.34
C VAL A 233 -6.93 0.09 15.30
N HIS A 234 -7.04 -1.24 15.25
CA HIS A 234 -8.03 -1.91 14.41
C HIS A 234 -9.46 -1.46 14.74
N ARG A 235 -9.83 -1.44 16.03
CA ARG A 235 -11.18 -1.06 16.46
C ARG A 235 -11.51 0.39 16.06
N ARG A 236 -10.57 1.32 16.26
CA ARG A 236 -10.71 2.72 15.85
C ARG A 236 -10.86 2.83 14.33
N ARG A 237 -9.98 2.19 13.57
CA ARG A 237 -10.03 2.21 12.09
C ARG A 237 -11.31 1.59 11.53
N ASP A 238 -11.81 0.52 12.14
CA ASP A 238 -13.09 -0.09 11.74
C ASP A 238 -14.26 0.88 12.03
N ALA A 239 -14.21 1.62 13.14
CA ALA A 239 -15.17 2.67 13.43
C ALA A 239 -15.14 3.81 12.40
N VAL A 240 -13.94 4.22 11.97
CA VAL A 240 -13.76 5.24 10.93
C VAL A 240 -14.36 4.76 9.60
N LEU A 241 -14.09 3.53 9.19
CA LEU A 241 -14.67 2.95 7.96
C LEU A 241 -16.20 2.85 8.05
N ALA A 242 -16.74 2.40 9.18
CA ALA A 242 -18.19 2.34 9.39
C ALA A 242 -18.82 3.74 9.36
N LEU A 243 -18.19 4.74 9.98
CA LEU A 243 -18.64 6.13 9.92
C LEU A 243 -18.67 6.66 8.47
N SER A 244 -17.63 6.38 7.68
CA SER A 244 -17.57 6.78 6.27
C SER A 244 -18.65 6.09 5.43
N GLU A 245 -18.83 4.79 5.61
CA GLU A 245 -19.89 4.01 4.96
C GLU A 245 -21.28 4.59 5.24
N ALA A 246 -21.56 4.92 6.50
CA ALA A 246 -22.83 5.52 6.88
C ALA A 246 -23.03 6.94 6.33
N LYS A 247 -21.95 7.73 6.19
CA LYS A 247 -22.01 9.08 5.59
C LYS A 247 -22.38 9.02 4.10
N ASP A 248 -21.81 8.08 3.36
CA ASP A 248 -22.09 7.88 1.94
C ASP A 248 -23.53 7.39 1.71
N ILE A 249 -24.06 6.52 2.58
CA ILE A 249 -25.46 6.09 2.45
C ILE A 249 -26.42 7.27 2.73
N LEU A 250 -26.10 8.14 3.69
CA LEU A 250 -26.92 9.32 4.02
C LEU A 250 -27.01 10.36 2.89
N SER A 251 -26.03 10.43 1.98
CA SER A 251 -26.14 11.31 0.81
C SER A 251 -27.18 10.81 -0.21
N ASP A 252 -27.45 9.50 -0.21
CA ASP A 252 -28.23 8.85 -1.28
C ASP A 252 -29.66 8.47 -0.83
N SER A 253 -29.91 8.27 0.47
CA SER A 253 -31.22 8.33 1.16
C SER A 253 -31.10 7.76 2.59
N SER A 254 -31.90 8.26 3.52
CA SER A 254 -31.86 7.90 4.95
C SER A 254 -32.29 6.45 5.26
N SER A 255 -31.47 5.47 4.90
CA SER A 255 -31.75 4.05 5.16
C SER A 255 -31.59 3.70 6.65
N ILE A 256 -32.30 2.65 7.10
CA ILE A 256 -32.13 2.08 8.44
C ILE A 256 -30.68 1.61 8.65
N GLU A 257 -30.08 1.03 7.61
CA GLU A 257 -28.73 0.48 7.61
C GLU A 257 -27.69 1.57 7.91
N ALA A 258 -27.80 2.76 7.30
CA ALA A 258 -26.90 3.88 7.58
C ALA A 258 -26.89 4.26 9.07
N ARG A 259 -28.07 4.22 9.71
CA ARG A 259 -28.21 4.52 11.14
C ARG A 259 -27.57 3.45 12.01
N GLU A 260 -27.76 2.18 11.67
CA GLU A 260 -27.13 1.07 12.41
C GLU A 260 -25.60 1.15 12.31
N THR A 261 -25.08 1.43 11.12
CA THR A 261 -23.65 1.61 10.89
C THR A 261 -23.09 2.82 11.64
N ALA A 262 -23.82 3.94 11.68
CA ALA A 262 -23.45 5.12 12.49
C ALA A 262 -23.35 4.81 13.99
N ILE A 263 -24.34 4.08 14.51
CA ILE A 263 -24.41 3.69 15.92
C ILE A 263 -23.27 2.71 16.25
N GLU A 264 -22.99 1.77 15.34
CA GLU A 264 -21.89 0.82 15.49
C GLU A 264 -20.53 1.51 15.50
N ALA A 265 -20.29 2.49 14.61
CA ALA A 265 -19.07 3.29 14.60
C ALA A 265 -18.80 3.93 15.97
N ASN A 266 -19.80 4.60 16.54
CA ASN A 266 -19.68 5.20 17.87
C ASN A 266 -19.51 4.15 19.00
N ARG A 267 -20.09 2.96 18.86
CA ARG A 267 -19.89 1.87 19.83
C ARG A 267 -18.45 1.35 19.81
N LEU A 268 -17.86 1.27 18.61
CA LEU A 268 -16.47 0.84 18.41
C LEU A 268 -15.47 1.89 18.91
N SER A 269 -15.72 3.18 18.66
CA SER A 269 -14.83 4.28 19.07
C SER A 269 -15.64 5.49 19.59
N PRO A 270 -15.95 5.54 20.90
CA PRO A 270 -16.73 6.66 21.49
C PRO A 270 -16.00 8.01 21.51
N ASP A 271 -14.68 7.98 21.36
CA ASP A 271 -13.75 9.12 21.22
C ASP A 271 -13.74 9.70 19.80
N LEU A 272 -14.31 9.00 18.81
CA LEU A 272 -14.48 9.51 17.46
C LEU A 272 -15.68 10.47 17.41
N ILE A 273 -15.43 11.75 17.69
CA ILE A 273 -16.47 12.80 17.79
C ILE A 273 -17.46 12.79 16.61
N PRO A 274 -17.03 12.70 15.33
CA PRO A 274 -17.97 12.71 14.22
C PRO A 274 -18.91 11.49 14.21
N ALA A 275 -18.45 10.33 14.70
CA ALA A 275 -19.30 9.15 14.86
C ALA A 275 -20.35 9.37 15.96
N ALA A 276 -19.97 9.99 17.08
CA ALA A 276 -20.89 10.33 18.16
C ALA A 276 -21.96 11.34 17.70
N VAL A 277 -21.56 12.38 16.96
CA VAL A 277 -22.47 13.38 16.37
C VAL A 277 -23.45 12.72 15.40
N MET A 278 -22.96 11.87 14.49
CA MET A 278 -23.81 11.21 13.50
C MET A 278 -24.76 10.20 14.14
N ALA A 279 -24.31 9.45 15.14
CA ALA A 279 -25.17 8.55 15.92
C ALA A 279 -26.24 9.32 16.69
N ALA A 280 -25.89 10.47 17.29
CA ALA A 280 -26.85 11.32 17.98
C ALA A 280 -27.92 11.87 17.04
N ARG A 281 -27.52 12.41 15.87
CA ARG A 281 -28.44 12.87 14.82
C ARG A 281 -29.36 11.76 14.31
N SER A 282 -28.82 10.54 14.17
CA SER A 282 -29.62 9.36 13.82
C SER A 282 -30.70 9.05 14.86
N TYR A 283 -30.38 9.17 16.15
CA TYR A 283 -31.36 9.01 17.23
C TYR A 283 -32.39 10.16 17.26
N ILE A 284 -31.98 11.41 16.98
CA ILE A 284 -32.88 12.56 16.89
C ILE A 284 -33.88 12.35 15.75
N ALA A 285 -33.42 11.95 14.57
CA ALA A 285 -34.28 11.64 13.42
C ALA A 285 -35.27 10.49 13.71
N ALA A 286 -34.89 9.55 14.58
CA ALA A 286 -35.76 8.48 15.07
C ALA A 286 -36.69 8.89 16.23
N GLY A 287 -36.72 10.17 16.62
CA GLY A 287 -37.52 10.67 17.74
C GLY A 287 -37.04 10.21 19.11
N ASN A 288 -35.80 9.73 19.23
CA ASN A 288 -35.25 9.14 20.46
C ASN A 288 -34.24 10.06 21.15
N ALA A 289 -34.73 11.17 21.71
CA ALA A 289 -33.94 12.16 22.43
C ALA A 289 -33.12 11.56 23.60
N ARG A 290 -33.62 10.49 24.24
CA ARG A 290 -32.95 9.84 25.38
C ARG A 290 -31.65 9.16 24.97
N TYR A 291 -31.62 8.45 23.84
CA TYR A 291 -30.38 7.82 23.36
C TYR A 291 -29.41 8.85 22.77
N ALA A 292 -29.92 9.86 22.04
CA ALA A 292 -29.09 10.97 21.55
C ALA A 292 -28.35 11.66 22.71
N THR A 293 -29.08 12.02 23.77
CA THR A 293 -28.52 12.59 25.00
C THR A 293 -27.43 11.70 25.61
N ARG A 294 -27.66 10.37 25.66
CA ARG A 294 -26.71 9.43 26.26
C ARG A 294 -25.41 9.34 25.47
N VAL A 295 -25.50 9.27 24.14
CA VAL A 295 -24.32 9.23 23.25
C VAL A 295 -23.48 10.48 23.43
N ILE A 296 -24.10 11.65 23.29
CA ILE A 296 -23.40 12.94 23.42
C ILE A 296 -22.76 13.07 24.80
N LYS A 297 -23.50 12.75 25.87
CA LYS A 297 -22.98 12.84 27.23
C LYS A 297 -21.72 11.99 27.43
N LYS A 298 -21.71 10.76 26.90
CA LYS A 298 -20.57 9.85 27.00
C LYS A 298 -19.36 10.37 26.22
N SER A 299 -19.56 10.87 25.00
CA SER A 299 -18.46 11.41 24.20
C SER A 299 -17.92 12.73 24.77
N TRP A 300 -18.79 13.56 25.35
CA TRP A 300 -18.40 14.79 26.05
C TRP A 300 -17.51 14.52 27.27
N GLU A 301 -17.77 13.44 28.01
CA GLU A 301 -16.94 13.03 29.15
C GLU A 301 -15.48 12.72 28.73
N VAL A 302 -15.32 12.11 27.55
CA VAL A 302 -14.03 11.78 26.95
C VAL A 302 -13.34 13.04 26.44
N GLN A 303 -13.97 13.76 25.51
CA GLN A 303 -13.43 14.98 24.89
C GLN A 303 -14.57 15.96 24.57
N PRO A 304 -14.70 17.05 25.35
CA PRO A 304 -15.62 18.14 25.02
C PRO A 304 -15.31 18.74 23.64
N HIS A 305 -16.33 18.91 22.79
CA HIS A 305 -16.16 19.33 21.41
C HIS A 305 -17.34 20.18 20.92
N PRO A 306 -17.14 21.26 20.12
CA PRO A 306 -18.22 22.13 19.65
C PRO A 306 -19.32 21.37 18.89
N ASP A 307 -18.97 20.43 18.02
CA ASP A 307 -19.97 19.63 17.27
C ASP A 307 -20.89 18.80 18.17
N LEU A 308 -20.40 18.32 19.32
CA LEU A 308 -21.24 17.62 20.30
C LEU A 308 -22.27 18.58 20.92
N ALA A 309 -21.86 19.83 21.20
CA ALA A 309 -22.75 20.85 21.73
C ALA A 309 -23.81 21.25 20.70
N ALA A 310 -23.42 21.41 19.42
CA ALA A 310 -24.34 21.67 18.32
C ALA A 310 -25.36 20.54 18.16
N ALA A 311 -24.91 19.28 18.11
CA ALA A 311 -25.80 18.11 18.05
C ALA A 311 -26.71 18.00 19.29
N PHE A 312 -26.25 18.44 20.46
CA PHE A 312 -27.10 18.47 21.66
C PHE A 312 -28.17 19.54 21.58
N ALA A 313 -27.90 20.67 20.94
CA ALA A 313 -28.88 21.73 20.69
C ALA A 313 -30.02 21.23 19.78
N GLU A 314 -29.69 20.44 18.77
CA GLU A 314 -30.64 19.86 17.79
C GLU A 314 -31.69 18.93 18.43
N ILE A 315 -31.46 18.41 19.64
CA ILE A 315 -32.46 17.56 20.34
C ILE A 315 -33.73 18.34 20.66
N GLU A 316 -33.61 19.61 21.04
CA GLU A 316 -34.74 20.49 21.40
C GLU A 316 -34.54 21.87 20.75
N PRO A 317 -34.91 22.04 19.46
CA PRO A 317 -34.59 23.26 18.71
C PRO A 317 -35.40 24.48 19.20
N ASN A 318 -36.62 24.27 19.67
CA ASN A 318 -37.60 25.32 19.99
C ASN A 318 -37.67 25.70 21.48
N GLU A 319 -36.68 25.32 22.29
CA GLU A 319 -36.65 25.66 23.71
C GLU A 319 -36.17 27.11 23.95
N SER A 320 -36.60 27.74 25.06
CA SER A 320 -36.12 29.06 25.44
C SER A 320 -34.65 29.02 25.90
N ALA A 321 -33.93 30.15 25.81
CA ALA A 321 -32.53 30.23 26.22
C ALA A 321 -32.29 29.79 27.67
N ARG A 322 -33.18 30.15 28.60
CA ARG A 322 -33.11 29.71 30.01
C ARG A 322 -33.36 28.20 30.16
N ALA A 323 -34.27 27.63 29.38
CA ALA A 323 -34.50 26.18 29.38
C ALA A 323 -33.29 25.43 28.81
N ARG A 324 -32.70 25.94 27.72
CA ARG A 324 -31.47 25.44 27.11
C ARG A 324 -30.32 25.41 28.10
N LEU A 325 -30.08 26.54 28.79
CA LEU A 325 -29.03 26.64 29.82
C LEU A 325 -29.21 25.55 30.90
N LYS A 326 -30.45 25.33 31.36
CA LYS A 326 -30.77 24.27 32.34
C LYS A 326 -30.51 22.86 31.81
N ARG A 327 -30.84 22.58 30.54
CA ARG A 327 -30.63 21.27 29.91
C ARG A 327 -29.14 20.98 29.68
N PHE A 328 -28.42 21.98 29.16
CA PHE A 328 -26.98 21.92 28.93
C PHE A 328 -26.14 21.82 30.21
N ALA A 329 -26.71 22.13 31.37
CA ALA A 329 -26.07 21.88 32.67
C ALA A 329 -25.65 20.41 32.87
N THR A 330 -26.26 19.46 32.14
CA THR A 330 -25.84 18.06 32.16
C THR A 330 -24.49 17.82 31.47
N LEU A 331 -24.13 18.62 30.47
CA LEU A 331 -22.82 18.59 29.80
C LEU A 331 -21.82 19.49 30.52
N THR A 332 -22.20 20.74 30.84
CA THR A 332 -21.25 21.74 31.38
C THR A 332 -20.78 21.46 32.81
N LYS A 333 -21.52 20.63 33.57
CA LYS A 333 -21.04 20.12 34.87
C LYS A 333 -19.93 19.07 34.74
N GLN A 334 -19.79 18.44 33.56
CA GLN A 334 -18.70 17.51 33.29
C GLN A 334 -17.55 18.30 32.68
N ARG A 335 -16.32 17.99 33.11
CA ARG A 335 -15.11 18.68 32.62
C ARG A 335 -15.28 20.21 32.66
N ALA A 336 -15.76 20.75 33.80
CA ALA A 336 -16.12 22.16 33.95
C ALA A 336 -14.95 23.11 33.63
N ASP A 337 -13.71 22.67 33.91
CA ASP A 337 -12.50 23.45 33.69
C ASP A 337 -12.01 23.43 32.24
N HIS A 338 -12.56 22.56 31.38
CA HIS A 338 -12.12 22.43 29.99
C HIS A 338 -12.45 23.70 29.19
N PRO A 339 -11.53 24.22 28.34
CA PRO A 339 -11.76 25.43 27.54
C PRO A 339 -13.08 25.43 26.76
N GLU A 340 -13.38 24.33 26.05
CA GLU A 340 -14.64 24.20 25.31
C GLU A 340 -15.88 24.28 26.22
N THR A 341 -15.82 23.70 27.43
CA THR A 341 -16.93 23.78 28.39
C THR A 341 -17.16 25.21 28.88
N LYS A 342 -16.08 25.94 29.17
CA LYS A 342 -16.12 27.36 29.57
C LYS A 342 -16.70 28.23 28.45
N MET A 343 -16.25 28.03 27.20
CA MET A 343 -16.77 28.75 26.03
C MET A 343 -18.24 28.44 25.78
N LEU A 344 -18.64 27.17 25.81
CA LEU A 344 -20.04 26.76 25.68
C LEU A 344 -20.91 27.38 26.78
N LEU A 345 -20.45 27.37 28.03
CA LEU A 345 -21.20 27.98 29.13
C LEU A 345 -21.35 29.50 28.93
N ALA A 346 -20.32 30.18 28.42
CA ALA A 346 -20.41 31.60 28.09
C ALA A 346 -21.45 31.86 26.98
N GLU A 347 -21.42 31.11 25.88
CA GLU A 347 -22.40 31.21 24.79
C GLU A 347 -23.85 31.01 25.27
N LEU A 348 -24.08 30.00 26.11
CA LEU A 348 -25.41 29.73 26.67
C LEU A 348 -25.91 30.87 27.56
N ASN A 349 -25.03 31.49 28.34
CA ASN A 349 -25.39 32.63 29.20
C ASN A 349 -25.59 33.92 28.40
N ILE A 350 -24.81 34.14 27.33
CA ILE A 350 -25.04 35.24 26.37
C ILE A 350 -26.42 35.11 25.75
N ALA A 351 -26.78 33.91 25.26
CA ALA A 351 -28.11 33.66 24.68
C ALA A 351 -29.25 33.84 25.70
N ALA A 352 -28.98 33.63 26.99
CA ALA A 352 -29.93 33.87 28.08
C ALA A 352 -29.90 35.30 28.64
N GLU A 353 -29.10 36.19 28.05
CA GLU A 353 -28.86 37.58 28.47
C GLU A 353 -28.30 37.73 29.90
N ASP A 354 -27.68 36.67 30.45
CA ASP A 354 -26.97 36.72 31.74
C ASP A 354 -25.48 37.01 31.50
N PHE A 355 -25.18 38.25 31.10
CA PHE A 355 -23.81 38.69 30.84
C PHE A 355 -22.87 38.59 32.06
N PRO A 356 -23.31 38.85 33.31
CA PRO A 356 -22.46 38.61 34.49
C PRO A 356 -22.08 37.14 34.68
N ALA A 357 -22.97 36.19 34.43
CA ALA A 357 -22.62 34.76 34.44
C ALA A 357 -21.72 34.38 33.27
N ALA A 358 -21.99 34.89 32.06
CA ALA A 358 -21.16 34.64 30.88
C ALA A 358 -19.71 35.10 31.10
N ARG A 359 -19.53 36.31 31.66
CA ARG A 359 -18.20 36.85 32.00
C ARG A 359 -17.46 35.93 32.97
N ARG A 360 -18.12 35.51 34.05
CA ARG A 360 -17.51 34.61 35.06
C ARG A 360 -17.10 33.27 34.47
N ALA A 361 -17.84 32.75 33.49
CA ALA A 361 -17.53 31.47 32.86
C ALA A 361 -16.23 31.50 32.04
N ILE A 362 -15.91 32.63 31.40
CA ILE A 362 -14.80 32.71 30.42
C ILE A 362 -13.62 33.59 30.87
N ALA A 363 -13.74 34.33 31.98
CA ALA A 363 -12.73 35.28 32.46
C ALA A 363 -11.30 34.68 32.56
N ASP A 364 -11.18 33.53 33.21
CA ASP A 364 -9.90 32.82 33.35
C ASP A 364 -9.33 32.36 32.00
N LEU A 365 -10.20 31.96 31.05
CA LEU A 365 -9.78 31.45 29.75
C LEU A 365 -9.19 32.54 28.85
N VAL A 366 -9.74 33.76 28.89
CA VAL A 366 -9.23 34.87 28.05
C VAL A 366 -7.91 35.46 28.54
N GLU A 367 -7.52 35.13 29.78
CA GLU A 367 -6.24 35.51 30.37
C GLU A 367 -5.18 34.42 30.19
N SER A 368 -5.52 33.16 30.46
CA SER A 368 -4.58 32.03 30.44
C SER A 368 -4.33 31.45 29.04
N GLU A 369 -5.38 31.20 28.27
CA GLU A 369 -5.34 30.55 26.96
C GLU A 369 -6.23 31.29 25.95
N PRO A 370 -5.88 32.54 25.58
CA PRO A 370 -6.70 33.33 24.67
C PRO A 370 -6.73 32.72 23.27
N THR A 371 -7.93 32.51 22.76
CA THR A 371 -8.18 32.13 21.36
C THR A 371 -9.03 33.19 20.69
N SER A 372 -9.03 33.22 19.36
CA SER A 372 -9.91 34.10 18.59
C SER A 372 -11.37 33.94 19.02
N ARG A 373 -11.84 32.69 19.22
CA ARG A 373 -13.20 32.42 19.72
C ARG A 373 -13.42 32.92 21.14
N SER A 374 -12.53 32.64 22.09
CA SER A 374 -12.75 33.06 23.49
C SER A 374 -12.75 34.59 23.66
N LEU A 375 -11.90 35.31 22.91
CA LEU A 375 -11.86 36.77 22.91
C LEU A 375 -13.07 37.39 22.21
N THR A 376 -13.57 36.77 21.14
CA THR A 376 -14.79 37.20 20.45
C THR A 376 -16.02 37.02 21.34
N LEU A 377 -16.08 35.92 22.12
CA LEU A 377 -17.11 35.73 23.14
C LEU A 377 -17.04 36.81 24.23
N MET A 378 -15.84 37.17 24.70
CA MET A 378 -15.69 38.29 25.64
C MET A 378 -16.17 39.61 25.04
N ALA A 379 -15.84 39.90 23.77
CA ALA A 379 -16.35 41.09 23.09
C ALA A 379 -17.89 41.12 23.02
N ALA A 380 -18.54 39.97 22.77
CA ALA A 380 -19.98 39.84 22.78
C ALA A 380 -20.59 40.09 24.17
N ILE A 381 -19.93 39.58 25.23
CA ILE A 381 -20.32 39.81 26.63
C ILE A 381 -20.24 41.30 26.99
N GLU A 382 -19.15 41.98 26.64
CA GLU A 382 -18.96 43.41 26.91
C GLU A 382 -20.02 44.25 26.20
N ARG A 383 -20.29 43.95 24.92
CA ARG A 383 -21.33 44.63 24.15
C ARG A 383 -22.70 44.45 24.80
N GLY A 384 -23.06 43.22 25.16
CA GLY A 384 -24.34 42.92 25.81
C GLY A 384 -24.49 43.55 27.20
N ALA A 385 -23.37 43.72 27.93
CA ALA A 385 -23.33 44.42 29.21
C ALA A 385 -23.39 45.95 29.09
N GLY A 386 -23.38 46.52 27.88
CA GLY A 386 -23.43 47.96 27.64
C GLY A 386 -22.08 48.67 27.77
N ALA A 387 -20.96 47.98 27.58
CA ALA A 387 -19.64 48.61 27.55
C ALA A 387 -19.45 49.49 26.30
N ASP A 388 -18.54 50.46 26.38
CA ASP A 388 -18.21 51.35 25.27
C ASP A 388 -17.66 50.59 24.05
N ASP A 389 -17.97 51.06 22.84
CA ASP A 389 -17.47 50.50 21.58
C ASP A 389 -15.94 50.43 21.49
N ALA A 390 -15.23 51.28 22.24
CA ALA A 390 -13.78 51.22 22.34
C ALA A 390 -13.29 49.93 23.02
N VAL A 391 -13.98 49.48 24.09
CA VAL A 391 -13.67 48.25 24.81
C VAL A 391 -13.95 47.04 23.92
N VAL A 392 -15.12 47.02 23.27
CA VAL A 392 -15.51 45.93 22.34
C VAL A 392 -14.50 45.81 21.20
N ARG A 393 -14.12 46.94 20.57
CA ARG A 393 -13.08 46.95 19.53
C ARG A 393 -11.72 46.50 20.04
N GLY A 394 -11.36 46.85 21.27
CA GLY A 394 -10.13 46.36 21.91
C GLY A 394 -10.05 44.84 21.97
N TRP A 395 -11.15 44.19 22.39
CA TRP A 395 -11.24 42.72 22.41
C TRP A 395 -11.18 42.10 21.02
N LEU A 396 -11.93 42.63 20.05
CA LEU A 396 -11.90 42.13 18.67
C LEU A 396 -10.52 42.29 18.02
N THR A 397 -9.82 43.39 18.30
CA THR A 397 -8.45 43.62 17.80
C THR A 397 -7.49 42.56 18.36
N ARG A 398 -7.62 42.20 19.64
CA ARG A 398 -6.84 41.11 20.24
C ARG A 398 -7.18 39.75 19.63
N ALA A 399 -8.45 39.51 19.28
CA ALA A 399 -8.90 38.26 18.67
C ALA A 399 -8.26 38.00 17.29
N LEU A 400 -8.01 39.05 16.49
CA LEU A 400 -7.41 38.93 15.15
C LEU A 400 -6.01 38.29 15.17
N THR A 401 -5.24 38.55 16.23
CA THR A 401 -3.87 38.03 16.40
C THR A 401 -3.80 36.79 17.28
N ALA A 402 -4.92 36.37 17.87
CA ALA A 402 -4.96 35.22 18.77
C ALA A 402 -5.02 33.90 17.96
N PRO A 403 -4.49 32.79 18.50
CA PRO A 403 -4.67 31.47 17.90
C PRO A 403 -6.14 31.15 17.67
N ARG A 404 -6.49 30.48 16.57
CA ARG A 404 -7.88 30.04 16.30
C ARG A 404 -8.37 28.98 17.32
N GLY A 405 -7.44 28.34 18.02
CA GLY A 405 -7.71 27.23 18.93
C GLY A 405 -7.61 25.88 18.23
N PRO A 406 -8.15 24.82 18.84
CA PRO A 406 -8.15 23.49 18.27
C PRO A 406 -8.88 23.41 16.93
N GLN A 407 -8.31 22.68 15.98
CA GLN A 407 -8.86 22.40 14.65
C GLN A 407 -8.60 20.92 14.31
N TRP A 408 -9.21 20.41 13.23
CA TRP A 408 -8.84 19.10 12.70
C TRP A 408 -7.49 19.18 12.02
N ILE A 409 -6.48 18.49 12.56
CA ILE A 409 -5.11 18.52 12.04
C ILE A 409 -4.66 17.10 11.75
N CYS A 410 -4.04 16.88 10.60
CA CYS A 410 -3.40 15.61 10.30
C CYS A 410 -2.12 15.44 11.13
N ASP A 411 -2.05 14.41 11.96
CA ASP A 411 -0.89 14.11 12.81
C ASP A 411 0.40 13.79 12.01
N LYS A 412 0.26 13.47 10.72
CA LYS A 412 1.38 13.10 9.85
C LYS A 412 1.97 14.27 9.06
N CYS A 413 1.13 15.12 8.47
CA CYS A 413 1.59 16.23 7.62
C CYS A 413 1.20 17.61 8.13
N HIS A 414 0.53 17.70 9.28
CA HIS A 414 0.04 18.92 9.92
C HIS A 414 -0.94 19.76 9.07
N HIS A 415 -1.45 19.20 7.97
CA HIS A 415 -2.49 19.85 7.19
C HIS A 415 -3.76 20.04 8.03
N ILE A 416 -4.28 21.27 8.00
CA ILE A 416 -5.49 21.68 8.72
C ILE A 416 -6.71 21.43 7.83
N HIS A 417 -7.72 20.81 8.41
CA HIS A 417 -9.00 20.51 7.79
C HIS A 417 -10.12 21.32 8.45
N ALA A 418 -11.07 21.79 7.65
CA ALA A 418 -12.28 22.43 8.16
C ALA A 418 -13.22 21.41 8.81
N ASP A 419 -13.49 20.32 8.08
CA ASP A 419 -14.31 19.20 8.55
C ASP A 419 -13.48 17.94 8.73
N TRP A 420 -13.93 17.06 9.62
CA TRP A 420 -13.33 15.74 9.74
C TRP A 420 -13.55 14.92 8.45
N VAL A 421 -12.48 14.29 8.00
CA VAL A 421 -12.46 13.34 6.87
C VAL A 421 -11.66 12.08 7.23
N PRO A 422 -12.01 10.90 6.69
CA PRO A 422 -11.31 9.65 7.01
C PRO A 422 -9.90 9.58 6.43
N VAL A 423 -9.64 10.28 5.33
CA VAL A 423 -8.35 10.34 4.63
C VAL A 423 -7.91 11.80 4.51
N CYS A 424 -6.68 12.10 4.90
CA CYS A 424 -6.12 13.44 4.74
C CYS A 424 -6.02 13.81 3.25
N VAL A 425 -6.55 14.98 2.87
CA VAL A 425 -6.59 15.47 1.47
C VAL A 425 -5.21 15.90 0.95
N SER A 426 -4.26 16.16 1.86
CA SER A 426 -2.91 16.58 1.50
C SER A 426 -1.94 15.40 1.38
N CYS A 427 -1.91 14.51 2.38
CA CYS A 427 -0.93 13.42 2.42
C CYS A 427 -1.53 12.01 2.23
N HIS A 428 -2.83 11.91 1.95
CA HIS A 428 -3.51 10.66 1.63
C HIS A 428 -3.42 9.59 2.74
N SER A 429 -3.23 10.03 3.98
CA SER A 429 -3.07 9.12 5.12
C SER A 429 -4.40 8.89 5.83
N PHE A 430 -4.71 7.62 6.08
CA PHE A 430 -5.97 7.17 6.65
C PHE A 430 -5.96 7.21 8.19
N ASP A 431 -7.06 7.71 8.80
CA ASP A 431 -7.25 7.82 10.26
C ASP A 431 -6.08 8.54 10.96
N THR A 432 -5.80 9.77 10.52
CA THR A 432 -4.70 10.60 11.06
C THR A 432 -5.15 11.97 11.55
N LEU A 433 -6.44 12.29 11.49
CA LEU A 433 -6.96 13.59 11.93
C LEU A 433 -7.21 13.57 13.44
N SER A 434 -6.67 14.57 14.13
CA SER A 434 -6.89 14.82 15.55
C SER A 434 -7.40 16.25 15.78
N TRP A 435 -8.20 16.45 16.83
CA TRP A 435 -8.68 17.77 17.23
C TRP A 435 -7.68 18.40 18.19
N THR A 436 -6.79 19.25 17.67
CA THR A 436 -5.67 19.83 18.43
C THR A 436 -5.33 21.23 17.94
N SER A 437 -4.59 22.00 18.76
CA SER A 437 -4.14 23.33 18.38
C SER A 437 -2.95 23.24 17.41
N PRO A 438 -2.91 24.06 16.35
CA PRO A 438 -1.78 24.08 15.43
C PRO A 438 -0.48 24.52 16.13
N PRO A 439 0.69 24.05 15.67
CA PRO A 439 1.97 24.50 16.19
C PRO A 439 2.13 26.03 16.08
N PRO A 440 2.85 26.68 17.02
CA PRO A 440 3.08 28.12 16.95
C PRO A 440 3.80 28.50 15.65
N GLY A 441 3.19 29.35 14.82
CA GLY A 441 3.78 29.90 13.59
C GLY A 441 3.02 29.61 12.30
N GLU A 442 2.10 28.64 12.29
CA GLU A 442 1.23 28.36 11.13
C GLU A 442 -0.08 29.14 11.26
N MET A 443 -0.09 30.38 10.76
CA MET A 443 -1.34 31.13 10.58
C MET A 443 -2.11 30.55 9.40
N ALA A 444 -3.18 29.80 9.68
CA ALA A 444 -4.12 29.34 8.66
C ALA A 444 -4.98 30.50 8.12
N MET A 445 -5.10 30.57 6.79
CA MET A 445 -6.02 31.45 6.07
C MET A 445 -7.48 31.14 6.44
N PRO A 446 -8.41 32.11 6.37
CA PRO A 446 -9.76 31.96 6.92
C PRO A 446 -10.60 30.96 6.11
N SER A 447 -11.09 29.90 6.76
CA SER A 447 -12.29 29.16 6.35
C SER A 447 -13.37 29.37 7.42
N GLY A 448 -14.50 29.93 7.00
CA GLY A 448 -15.54 30.44 7.88
C GLY A 448 -16.32 29.35 8.60
N THR A 449 -16.13 29.30 9.93
CA THR A 449 -17.15 28.83 10.87
C THR A 449 -17.04 29.68 12.13
N GLU A 450 -17.32 30.98 11.98
CA GLU A 450 -17.32 31.91 13.10
C GLU A 450 -18.74 32.00 13.69
N MET A 451 -18.86 31.46 14.90
CA MET A 451 -20.05 31.39 15.76
C MET A 451 -20.97 30.18 15.53
N LEU A 452 -21.12 29.38 16.59
CA LEU A 452 -22.10 28.29 16.65
C LEU A 452 -23.52 28.86 16.41
N PRO A 453 -24.42 28.11 15.75
CA PRO A 453 -25.78 28.56 15.42
C PRO A 453 -26.71 28.82 16.64
N LEU A 454 -26.17 28.86 17.85
CA LEU A 454 -26.89 29.19 19.08
C LEU A 454 -27.23 30.69 19.21
N ILE A 455 -26.62 31.55 18.39
CA ILE A 455 -26.77 33.02 18.46
C ILE A 455 -27.80 33.56 17.46
N VAL A 456 -28.25 32.75 16.49
CA VAL A 456 -29.25 33.18 15.49
C VAL A 456 -30.48 32.31 15.62
N GLY A 457 -31.51 32.82 16.30
CA GLY A 457 -32.81 32.17 16.37
C GLY A 457 -33.50 32.23 15.01
N GLY A 458 -33.53 31.10 14.29
CA GLY A 458 -34.38 30.89 13.11
C GLY A 458 -33.67 30.12 11.99
N PRO A 459 -34.39 29.29 11.20
CA PRO A 459 -33.80 28.59 10.06
C PRO A 459 -33.26 29.60 9.04
N ALA A 460 -32.12 29.26 8.43
CA ALA A 460 -31.45 30.05 7.42
C ALA A 460 -32.46 30.54 6.37
N THR A 461 -32.69 31.85 6.34
CA THR A 461 -33.36 32.47 5.19
C THR A 461 -32.34 32.46 4.07
N GLU A 462 -32.61 31.71 3.00
CA GLU A 462 -31.86 31.80 1.75
C GLU A 462 -31.80 33.27 1.33
N VAL A 463 -30.59 33.83 1.33
CA VAL A 463 -30.34 35.10 0.68
C VAL A 463 -30.38 34.82 -0.82
N VAL A 464 -31.56 35.01 -1.41
CA VAL A 464 -31.71 35.05 -2.86
C VAL A 464 -30.91 36.25 -3.36
N VAL A 465 -29.74 36.00 -3.93
CA VAL A 465 -29.01 36.97 -4.72
C VAL A 465 -29.83 37.21 -5.99
N GLN A 466 -30.53 38.34 -6.07
CA GLN A 466 -31.11 38.80 -7.33
C GLN A 466 -29.98 39.16 -8.28
N GLU A 467 -29.81 38.38 -9.35
CA GLU A 467 -29.04 38.80 -10.53
C GLU A 467 -29.66 40.09 -11.11
N PRO A 468 -28.84 41.07 -11.51
CA PRO A 468 -29.35 42.25 -12.21
C PRO A 468 -29.86 41.85 -13.59
N ALA A 469 -31.06 42.32 -13.94
CA ALA A 469 -31.71 42.06 -15.21
C ALA A 469 -30.84 42.53 -16.41
N PRO A 470 -30.82 41.80 -17.53
CA PRO A 470 -30.09 42.22 -18.73
C PRO A 470 -30.80 43.40 -19.40
N GLU A 471 -30.03 44.42 -19.78
CA GLU A 471 -30.48 45.52 -20.65
C GLU A 471 -30.90 44.98 -22.03
N PRO A 472 -31.97 45.51 -22.64
CA PRO A 472 -32.40 45.09 -23.96
C PRO A 472 -31.44 45.63 -25.03
N THR A 473 -30.84 44.72 -25.78
CA THR A 473 -30.11 44.98 -27.03
C THR A 473 -31.03 45.65 -28.05
N GLU A 474 -30.64 46.83 -28.53
CA GLU A 474 -31.21 47.49 -29.72
C GLU A 474 -31.05 46.58 -30.95
N GLU A 475 -32.18 46.14 -31.50
CA GLU A 475 -32.26 45.51 -32.80
C GLU A 475 -31.97 46.57 -33.88
N ALA A 476 -30.87 46.37 -34.62
CA ALA A 476 -30.58 47.12 -35.83
C ALA A 476 -31.50 46.62 -36.96
N GLU A 477 -32.59 47.35 -37.21
CA GLU A 477 -33.33 47.27 -38.47
C GLU A 477 -32.48 47.85 -39.61
N ALA A 478 -31.96 46.97 -40.46
CA ALA A 478 -31.52 47.33 -41.80
C ALA A 478 -32.37 46.57 -42.80
N GLU A 479 -33.37 47.24 -43.39
CA GLU A 479 -33.69 47.18 -44.83
C GLU A 479 -34.98 47.95 -45.14
N THR A 480 -34.86 49.10 -45.81
CA THR A 480 -35.68 49.42 -46.99
C THR A 480 -35.14 50.64 -47.76
N ARG A 481 -34.60 50.34 -48.95
CA ARG A 481 -34.64 51.11 -50.22
C ARG A 481 -34.61 52.65 -50.20
N ALA A 482 -33.57 53.22 -50.79
CA ALA A 482 -33.61 53.93 -52.09
C ALA A 482 -32.19 54.25 -52.57
#